data_AF-A0A3B4EID9-F1
#
_entry.id   AF-A0A3B4EID9-F1
#
_cell.length_a   1.000
_cell.length_b   1.000
_cell.length_c   1.000
_cell.angle_alpha   90.00
_cell.angle_beta   90.00
_cell.angle_gamma   90.00
#
_symmetry.space_group_name_H-M   'P 1'
#
loop_
_entity.id
_entity.type
_entity.pdbx_description
1 polymer ?
#
loop_
_entity_poly.entity_id
_entity_poly.type
_entity_poly.pdbx_seq_one_letter_code
_entity_poly.pdbx_strand_id
1 'polypeptide(L)'
;MKGWLYLLLCLPLARPGVVQDFNHVERCKDSLYMGTPPRGYLNHVYKKICQRLQDRPRYVTLYDPRRRMPVYSAYTFKKSDGEKSVDQPWMYEPQLASGLGSSNMEPFSPSSSSRMLLDSQATLEDFADVVQYERGHLNPDQHQADPVDKAATYALTNVVPQIREFNMGPWAQHEDRIRQRLNNYCRGTAYVVTGTTTAGNMIRRNNNDRVGIPEYVWTAYCCTDFDRNAPYLERYRFPTFGAYGLNDRVNNAVVEVPLKTLEKFLKGRMDVDKNFQIFYNDCIPDEM
;
A
#
# COMPACT_ATOMS: atom_id res chain seq x y z
N MET A 1 45.88 36.45 -17.01
CA MET A 1 45.18 35.14 -16.98
C MET A 1 44.00 35.26 -16.03
N LYS A 2 42.77 35.40 -16.55
CA LYS A 2 41.55 35.45 -15.71
C LYS A 2 40.92 34.06 -15.74
N GLY A 3 41.09 33.29 -14.67
CA GLY A 3 40.47 31.99 -14.51
C GLY A 3 38.98 32.17 -14.24
N TRP A 4 38.13 31.57 -15.09
CA TRP A 4 36.71 31.44 -14.82
C TRP A 4 36.51 30.20 -13.95
N LEU A 5 36.09 30.42 -12.71
CA LEU A 5 35.65 29.36 -11.81
C LEU A 5 34.21 29.01 -12.18
N TYR A 6 34.01 27.92 -12.92
CA TYR A 6 32.67 27.39 -13.16
C TYR A 6 32.14 26.77 -11.86
N LEU A 7 31.27 27.48 -11.14
CA LEU A 7 30.41 26.85 -10.14
C LEU A 7 29.43 25.94 -10.88
N LEU A 8 29.71 24.64 -10.86
CA LEU A 8 28.71 23.61 -11.14
C LEU A 8 27.65 23.69 -10.02
N LEU A 9 26.57 24.42 -10.26
CA LEU A 9 25.33 24.27 -9.51
C LEU A 9 24.81 22.85 -9.75
N CYS A 10 25.17 21.92 -8.86
CA CYS A 10 24.47 20.65 -8.72
C CYS A 10 23.05 20.95 -8.22
N LEU A 11 22.14 21.25 -9.14
CA LEU A 11 20.72 21.22 -8.84
C LEU A 11 20.40 19.80 -8.35
N PRO A 12 19.72 19.64 -7.20
CA PRO A 12 19.28 18.33 -6.78
C PRO A 12 18.34 17.80 -7.87
N LEU A 13 18.79 16.77 -8.58
CA LEU A 13 17.95 16.02 -9.51
C LEU A 13 16.70 15.60 -8.73
N ALA A 14 15.55 16.15 -9.11
CA ALA A 14 14.26 15.73 -8.58
C ALA A 14 14.17 14.21 -8.74
N ARG A 15 14.18 13.49 -7.61
CA ARG A 15 14.20 12.03 -7.63
C ARG A 15 12.82 11.55 -8.07
N PRO A 16 12.71 10.65 -9.07
CA PRO A 16 11.41 10.23 -9.56
C PRO A 16 10.65 9.48 -8.45
N GLY A 17 9.38 9.85 -8.22
CA GLY A 17 8.50 9.13 -7.28
C GLY A 17 8.06 7.76 -7.83
N VAL A 18 7.95 7.64 -9.15
CA VAL A 18 7.78 6.35 -9.84
C VAL A 18 9.16 5.80 -10.17
N VAL A 19 9.52 4.69 -9.55
CA VAL A 19 10.87 4.12 -9.57
C VAL A 19 10.93 2.88 -10.45
N GLN A 20 12.11 2.56 -10.99
CA GLN A 20 12.31 1.29 -11.70
C GLN A 20 12.39 0.11 -10.73
N ASP A 21 12.98 0.34 -9.56
CA ASP A 21 13.11 -0.63 -8.48
C ASP A 21 13.07 0.08 -7.13
N PHE A 22 12.33 -0.47 -6.16
CA PHE A 22 12.27 0.07 -4.80
C PHE A 22 13.63 -0.03 -4.09
N ASN A 23 14.45 -1.02 -4.46
CA ASN A 23 15.70 -1.35 -3.79
C ASN A 23 16.82 -0.35 -4.09
N HIS A 24 16.71 0.34 -5.22
CA HIS A 24 17.73 1.28 -5.72
C HIS A 24 17.46 2.73 -5.35
N VAL A 25 16.33 3.01 -4.69
CA VAL A 25 15.99 4.38 -4.26
C VAL A 25 16.12 4.49 -2.75
N GLU A 26 16.93 5.46 -2.35
CA GLU A 26 17.26 5.74 -0.95
C GLU A 26 15.99 5.85 -0.11
N ARG A 27 15.93 5.04 0.96
CA ARG A 27 14.86 4.93 1.96
C ARG A 27 13.49 4.43 1.49
N CYS A 28 13.24 4.28 0.18
CA CYS A 28 11.99 3.64 -0.30
C CYS A 28 11.93 2.17 0.12
N LYS A 29 13.08 1.49 0.12
CA LYS A 29 13.21 0.10 0.60
C LYS A 29 12.98 -0.07 2.10
N ASP A 30 12.98 0.99 2.90
CA ASP A 30 12.80 0.91 4.36
C ASP A 30 11.40 0.40 4.73
N SER A 31 10.45 0.48 3.79
CA SER A 31 9.10 -0.06 3.92
C SER A 31 9.00 -1.56 3.62
N LEU A 32 10.10 -2.20 3.23
CA LEU A 32 10.16 -3.58 2.76
C LEU A 32 11.06 -4.41 3.68
N TYR A 33 10.59 -5.61 4.05
CA TYR A 33 11.41 -6.54 4.82
C TYR A 33 12.68 -6.90 4.04
N MET A 34 13.85 -6.74 4.68
CA MET A 34 15.17 -6.88 4.06
C MET A 34 15.36 -6.03 2.79
N GLY A 35 14.61 -4.93 2.69
CA GLY A 35 14.60 -4.06 1.52
C GLY A 35 14.23 -4.79 0.23
N THR A 36 13.36 -5.80 0.29
CA THR A 36 12.99 -6.64 -0.86
C THR A 36 11.49 -6.63 -1.09
N PRO A 37 11.01 -6.29 -2.30
CA PRO A 37 9.57 -6.24 -2.58
C PRO A 37 8.97 -7.62 -2.80
N PRO A 38 7.65 -7.77 -2.61
CA PRO A 38 6.90 -8.91 -3.11
C PRO A 38 7.23 -9.22 -4.59
N ARG A 39 7.47 -10.49 -4.90
CA ARG A 39 7.92 -10.96 -6.23
C ARG A 39 6.91 -11.89 -6.89
N GLY A 40 7.14 -12.18 -8.17
CA GLY A 40 6.35 -13.13 -8.97
C GLY A 40 5.14 -12.51 -9.68
N TYR A 41 5.00 -11.18 -9.74
CA TYR A 41 3.99 -10.54 -10.57
C TYR A 41 4.37 -10.62 -12.05
N LEU A 42 3.47 -11.11 -12.89
CA LEU A 42 3.72 -11.30 -14.33
C LEU A 42 3.50 -10.02 -15.15
N ASN A 43 2.67 -9.10 -14.67
CA ASN A 43 2.38 -7.86 -15.39
C ASN A 43 3.48 -6.82 -15.19
N HIS A 44 4.22 -6.54 -16.27
CA HIS A 44 5.31 -5.58 -16.29
C HIS A 44 4.87 -4.11 -16.48
N VAL A 45 3.57 -3.84 -16.62
CA VAL A 45 3.03 -2.48 -16.83
C VAL A 45 2.83 -1.75 -15.50
N TYR A 46 2.88 -2.47 -14.38
CA TYR A 46 2.72 -1.90 -13.05
C TYR A 46 3.76 -0.81 -12.76
N LYS A 47 3.32 0.23 -12.05
CA LYS A 47 4.15 1.34 -11.61
C LYS A 47 4.55 1.13 -10.16
N LYS A 48 5.85 1.22 -9.88
CA LYS A 48 6.39 1.15 -8.52
C LYS A 48 6.47 2.58 -7.99
N ILE A 49 5.58 2.94 -7.07
CA ILE A 49 5.49 4.28 -6.51
C ILE A 49 6.17 4.27 -5.14
N CYS A 50 7.28 5.01 -5.01
CA CYS A 50 7.79 5.39 -3.71
C CYS A 50 6.98 6.60 -3.25
N GLN A 51 6.06 6.37 -2.32
CA GLN A 51 5.10 7.37 -1.87
C GLN A 51 5.84 8.38 -0.99
N ARG A 52 5.90 9.64 -1.43
CA ARG A 52 6.63 10.70 -0.72
C ARG A 52 5.68 11.80 -0.29
N LEU A 53 5.88 12.30 0.93
CA LEU A 53 5.21 13.50 1.43
C LEU A 53 6.24 14.32 2.19
N GLN A 54 6.34 15.62 1.86
CA GLN A 54 7.37 16.54 2.36
C GLN A 54 8.80 16.03 2.10
N ASP A 55 9.04 15.60 0.86
CA ASP A 55 10.31 15.09 0.33
C ASP A 55 10.86 13.86 1.05
N ARG A 56 10.04 13.16 1.83
CA ARG A 56 10.42 11.93 2.54
C ARG A 56 9.60 10.74 2.06
N PRO A 57 10.24 9.60 1.73
CA PRO A 57 9.54 8.32 1.57
C PRO A 57 8.73 7.97 2.81
N ARG A 58 7.50 7.52 2.61
CA ARG A 58 6.56 7.13 3.66
C ARG A 58 6.23 5.65 3.60
N TYR A 59 5.88 5.17 2.41
CA TYR A 59 5.62 3.77 2.10
C TYR A 59 5.82 3.52 0.61
N VAL A 60 5.61 2.28 0.15
CA VAL A 60 5.67 1.95 -1.27
C VAL A 60 4.36 1.33 -1.74
N THR A 61 4.02 1.57 -3.00
CA THR A 61 2.83 1.01 -3.64
C THR A 61 3.19 0.46 -5.02
N LEU A 62 2.82 -0.79 -5.30
CA LEU A 62 2.77 -1.31 -6.67
C LEU A 62 1.38 -1.00 -7.25
N TYR A 63 1.33 -0.23 -8.32
CA TYR A 63 0.11 0.35 -8.84
C TYR A 63 -0.21 -0.14 -10.25
N ASP A 64 -1.48 -0.49 -10.51
CA ASP A 64 -1.98 -0.80 -11.84
C ASP A 64 -2.62 0.44 -12.47
N PRO A 65 -1.95 1.12 -13.41
CA PRO A 65 -2.51 2.30 -14.08
C PRO A 65 -3.68 1.96 -15.01
N ARG A 66 -3.81 0.71 -15.48
CA ARG A 66 -4.94 0.31 -16.35
C ARG A 66 -6.23 0.21 -15.56
N ARG A 67 -6.14 -0.28 -14.33
CA ARG A 67 -7.27 -0.40 -13.40
C ARG A 67 -7.37 0.77 -12.43
N ARG A 68 -6.40 1.68 -12.44
CA ARG A 68 -6.30 2.84 -11.54
C ARG A 68 -6.42 2.43 -10.06
N MET A 69 -5.79 1.32 -9.69
CA MET A 69 -5.91 0.67 -8.39
C MET A 69 -4.54 0.14 -7.93
N PRO A 70 -4.19 0.24 -6.63
CA PRO A 70 -3.03 -0.45 -6.11
C PRO A 70 -3.20 -1.97 -6.12
N VAL A 71 -2.14 -2.64 -6.57
CA VAL A 71 -1.96 -4.09 -6.43
C VAL A 71 -1.61 -4.41 -4.98
N TYR A 72 -0.66 -3.66 -4.41
CA TYR A 72 -0.36 -3.68 -2.98
C TYR A 72 0.26 -2.36 -2.52
N SER A 73 0.15 -2.09 -1.22
CA SER A 73 0.99 -1.14 -0.48
C SER A 73 1.80 -1.89 0.59
N ALA A 74 3.07 -1.53 0.74
CA ALA A 74 3.96 -2.08 1.76
C ALA A 74 4.53 -0.96 2.63
N TYR A 75 4.51 -1.17 3.94
CA TYR A 75 4.83 -0.15 4.95
C TYR A 75 5.39 -0.78 6.23
N THR A 76 6.09 0.02 7.03
CA THR A 76 6.42 -0.37 8.40
C THR A 76 5.27 0.01 9.33
N PHE A 77 4.81 -0.92 10.14
CA PHE A 77 3.86 -0.62 11.21
C PHE A 77 4.52 0.28 12.27
N LYS A 78 3.81 1.33 12.69
CA LYS A 78 4.24 2.21 13.79
C LYS A 78 3.39 1.86 15.01
N LYS A 79 4.02 1.78 16.18
CA LYS A 79 3.31 1.50 17.44
C LYS A 79 2.26 2.59 17.70
N SER A 80 1.02 2.34 17.28
CA SER A 80 -0.04 3.34 17.15
C SER A 80 -1.15 3.13 18.17
N ASP A 81 -1.71 4.21 18.69
CA ASP A 81 -2.88 4.22 19.58
C ASP A 81 -4.17 3.76 18.88
N GLY A 82 -4.19 3.79 17.54
CA GLY A 82 -5.34 3.42 16.71
C GLY A 82 -6.28 4.59 16.43
N GLU A 83 -5.94 5.81 16.85
CA GLU A 83 -6.70 7.01 16.53
C GLU A 83 -6.61 7.32 15.03
N LYS A 84 -7.74 7.74 14.46
CA LYS A 84 -7.79 8.21 13.07
C LYS A 84 -7.52 9.70 13.02
N SER A 85 -6.83 10.12 11.98
CA SER A 85 -6.71 11.52 11.63
C SER A 85 -8.06 12.08 11.22
N VAL A 86 -8.27 13.33 11.58
CA VAL A 86 -9.47 14.09 11.20
C VAL A 86 -9.07 15.05 10.06
N ASP A 87 -9.96 15.20 9.08
CA ASP A 87 -9.87 16.22 8.02
C ASP A 87 -8.58 16.21 7.15
N GLN A 88 -7.99 15.03 6.92
CA GLN A 88 -6.86 14.93 5.98
C GLN A 88 -7.35 15.09 4.52
N PRO A 89 -6.70 15.96 3.73
CA PRO A 89 -7.04 16.10 2.32
C PRO A 89 -6.62 14.84 1.56
N TRP A 90 -7.48 14.41 0.64
CA TRP A 90 -7.12 13.36 -0.31
C TRP A 90 -6.07 13.86 -1.28
N MET A 91 -5.12 13.00 -1.62
CA MET A 91 -3.96 13.33 -2.44
C MET A 91 -3.87 12.45 -3.68
N TYR A 92 -3.15 12.95 -4.67
CA TYR A 92 -2.81 12.26 -5.91
C TYR A 92 -1.29 12.25 -6.12
N GLU A 93 -0.82 11.43 -7.06
CA GLU A 93 0.58 11.32 -7.45
C GLU A 93 0.83 12.08 -8.77
N PRO A 94 1.37 13.32 -8.75
CA PRO A 94 1.58 14.11 -9.97
C PRO A 94 2.47 13.41 -11.01
N GLN A 95 3.46 12.66 -10.54
CA GLN A 95 4.40 11.88 -11.35
C GLN A 95 3.76 10.71 -12.12
N LEU A 96 2.54 10.29 -11.78
CA LEU A 96 1.78 9.33 -12.60
C LEU A 96 1.15 10.01 -13.82
N ALA A 97 0.75 11.27 -13.69
CA ALA A 97 0.14 12.04 -14.77
C ALA A 97 1.19 12.58 -15.75
N SER A 98 2.32 13.07 -15.23
CA SER A 98 3.39 13.67 -16.04
C SER A 98 4.77 13.26 -15.50
N GLY A 99 5.71 12.94 -16.40
CA GLY A 99 7.10 12.67 -16.01
C GLY A 99 7.84 13.88 -15.41
N LEU A 100 7.29 15.08 -15.56
CA LEU A 100 7.77 16.31 -14.91
C LEU A 100 7.02 16.62 -13.60
N GLY A 101 6.07 15.78 -13.22
CA GLY A 101 5.31 15.95 -11.98
C GLY A 101 6.21 15.81 -10.74
N SER A 102 5.81 16.49 -9.66
CA SER A 102 6.45 16.36 -8.36
C SER A 102 6.53 14.89 -7.94
N SER A 103 7.63 14.53 -7.28
CA SER A 103 7.77 13.21 -6.67
C SER A 103 6.96 13.06 -5.38
N ASN A 104 6.40 14.15 -4.86
CA ASN A 104 5.56 14.17 -3.68
C ASN A 104 4.11 14.06 -4.08
N MET A 105 3.35 13.33 -3.27
CA MET A 105 1.89 13.37 -3.31
C MET A 105 1.40 14.78 -2.98
N GLU A 106 0.33 15.19 -3.65
CA GLU A 106 -0.22 16.54 -3.54
C GLU A 106 -1.73 16.49 -3.30
N PRO A 107 -2.30 17.41 -2.50
CA PRO A 107 -3.74 17.47 -2.27
C PRO A 107 -4.48 17.82 -3.56
N PHE A 108 -5.67 17.23 -3.74
CA PHE A 108 -6.57 17.67 -4.79
C PHE A 108 -7.01 19.11 -4.54
N SER A 109 -6.86 19.96 -5.55
CA SER A 109 -7.34 21.33 -5.63
C SER A 109 -8.37 21.44 -6.77
N PRO A 110 -9.27 22.45 -6.79
CA PRO A 110 -10.12 22.70 -7.96
C PRO A 110 -9.36 22.79 -9.29
N SER A 111 -8.08 23.20 -9.26
CA SER A 111 -7.19 23.24 -10.41
C SER A 111 -6.56 21.89 -10.80
N SER A 112 -6.70 20.85 -9.98
CA SER A 112 -6.12 19.51 -10.21
C SER A 112 -6.87 18.70 -11.28
N SER A 113 -7.84 19.27 -11.99
CA SER A 113 -8.71 18.59 -12.96
C SER A 113 -8.10 18.44 -14.37
N SER A 114 -6.83 18.07 -14.47
CA SER A 114 -6.20 17.82 -15.78
C SER A 114 -6.65 16.47 -16.37
N ARG A 115 -6.82 16.41 -17.70
CA ARG A 115 -7.13 15.14 -18.41
C ARG A 115 -6.07 14.06 -18.14
N MET A 116 -4.80 14.47 -18.06
CA MET A 116 -3.69 13.56 -17.75
C MET A 116 -3.83 12.93 -16.36
N LEU A 117 -4.31 13.69 -15.37
CA LEU A 117 -4.59 13.15 -14.05
C LEU A 117 -5.70 12.10 -14.12
N LEU A 118 -6.81 12.43 -14.77
CA LEU A 118 -7.96 11.53 -14.94
C LEU A 118 -7.55 10.22 -15.62
N ASP A 119 -6.68 10.25 -16.63
CA ASP A 119 -6.31 9.04 -17.35
C ASP A 119 -5.33 8.15 -16.58
N SER A 120 -4.46 8.74 -15.76
CA SER A 120 -3.35 8.05 -15.09
C SER A 120 -3.71 7.36 -13.77
N GLN A 121 -4.69 7.88 -13.02
CA GLN A 121 -5.01 7.39 -11.68
C GLN A 121 -6.47 7.67 -11.28
N ALA A 122 -6.89 7.12 -10.15
CA ALA A 122 -8.22 7.37 -9.60
C ALA A 122 -8.32 8.82 -9.10
N THR A 123 -9.49 9.44 -9.27
CA THR A 123 -9.78 10.79 -8.77
C THR A 123 -10.96 10.79 -7.81
N LEU A 124 -11.18 11.89 -7.09
CA LEU A 124 -12.29 12.00 -6.13
C LEU A 124 -13.65 11.82 -6.80
N GLU A 125 -13.80 12.27 -8.05
CA GLU A 125 -15.01 12.13 -8.84
C GLU A 125 -15.32 10.66 -9.17
N ASP A 126 -14.32 9.77 -9.17
CA ASP A 126 -14.56 8.33 -9.36
C ASP A 126 -15.28 7.70 -8.16
N PHE A 127 -15.25 8.33 -6.99
CA PHE A 127 -15.89 7.84 -5.77
C PHE A 127 -17.15 8.62 -5.36
N ALA A 128 -17.48 9.72 -6.05
CA ALA A 128 -18.55 10.63 -5.65
C ALA A 128 -19.96 9.99 -5.72
N ASP A 129 -20.23 9.22 -6.77
CA ASP A 129 -21.59 8.71 -7.08
C ASP A 129 -21.77 7.22 -6.73
N VAL A 130 -20.84 6.61 -5.99
CA VAL A 130 -20.83 5.18 -5.70
C VAL A 130 -21.02 4.87 -4.21
N VAL A 131 -22.24 5.14 -3.72
CA VAL A 131 -22.62 5.07 -2.29
C VAL A 131 -22.39 3.74 -1.59
N GLN A 132 -22.21 2.64 -2.33
CA GLN A 132 -21.95 1.31 -1.78
C GLN A 132 -20.49 1.04 -1.43
N TYR A 133 -19.56 1.89 -1.91
CA TYR A 133 -18.13 1.73 -1.70
C TYR A 133 -17.57 2.79 -0.77
N GLU A 134 -16.71 2.35 0.12
CA GLU A 134 -15.80 3.19 0.88
C GLU A 134 -14.45 3.26 0.18
N ARG A 135 -13.72 4.33 0.46
CA ARG A 135 -12.30 4.49 0.09
C ARG A 135 -11.44 3.68 1.06
N GLY A 136 -11.34 2.38 0.80
CA GLY A 136 -10.60 1.44 1.63
C GLY A 136 -9.10 1.58 1.46
N HIS A 137 -8.39 1.86 2.55
CA HIS A 137 -6.94 2.04 2.55
C HIS A 137 -6.22 0.68 2.55
N LEU A 138 -5.09 0.57 1.86
CA LEU A 138 -4.20 -0.60 1.98
C LEU A 138 -3.14 -0.41 3.08
N ASN A 139 -2.55 0.78 3.17
CA ASN A 139 -1.85 1.26 4.36
C ASN A 139 -2.83 2.11 5.18
N PRO A 140 -3.41 1.59 6.28
CA PRO A 140 -4.39 2.31 7.08
C PRO A 140 -3.71 3.33 8.01
N ASP A 141 -4.37 4.47 8.20
CA ASP A 141 -3.97 5.54 9.12
C ASP A 141 -3.73 5.01 10.54
N GLN A 142 -4.58 4.11 11.01
CA GLN A 142 -4.49 3.51 12.36
C GLN A 142 -3.25 2.64 12.58
N HIS A 143 -2.46 2.34 11.54
CA HIS A 143 -1.16 1.65 11.67
C HIS A 143 0.02 2.64 11.68
N GLN A 144 -0.25 3.93 11.50
CA GLN A 144 0.73 5.02 11.54
C GLN A 144 0.57 5.81 12.84
N ALA A 145 1.65 6.45 13.29
CA ALA A 145 1.71 7.19 14.56
C ALA A 145 2.07 8.67 14.37
N ASP A 146 3.00 8.99 13.46
CA ASP A 146 3.34 10.37 13.14
C ASP A 146 2.22 11.01 12.29
N PRO A 147 1.77 12.25 12.60
CA PRO A 147 0.71 12.91 11.85
C PRO A 147 0.97 13.04 10.34
N VAL A 148 2.23 13.18 9.91
CA VAL A 148 2.58 13.26 8.49
C VAL A 148 2.58 11.89 7.83
N ASP A 149 3.00 10.84 8.55
CA ASP A 149 2.87 9.45 8.05
C ASP A 149 1.39 9.04 7.92
N LYS A 150 0.55 9.47 8.87
CA LYS A 150 -0.91 9.32 8.81
C LYS A 150 -1.50 10.07 7.62
N ALA A 151 -1.17 11.35 7.43
CA ALA A 151 -1.61 12.13 6.27
C ALA A 151 -1.25 11.45 4.95
N ALA A 152 -0.04 10.87 4.84
CA ALA A 152 0.41 10.21 3.63
C ALA A 152 -0.44 8.98 3.22
N THR A 153 -1.23 8.39 4.12
CA THR A 153 -2.10 7.26 3.77
C THR A 153 -3.28 7.69 2.88
N TYR A 154 -3.61 8.97 2.83
CA TYR A 154 -4.74 9.55 2.09
C TYR A 154 -4.42 9.82 0.59
N ALA A 155 -3.34 9.25 0.06
CA ALA A 155 -3.14 9.19 -1.40
C ALA A 155 -4.11 8.19 -2.03
N LEU A 156 -4.83 8.56 -3.10
CA LEU A 156 -5.76 7.63 -3.77
C LEU A 156 -5.07 6.43 -4.43
N THR A 157 -3.76 6.52 -4.66
CA THR A 157 -2.92 5.39 -5.07
C THR A 157 -2.75 4.33 -3.98
N ASN A 158 -3.16 4.60 -2.73
CA ASN A 158 -3.22 3.65 -1.61
C ASN A 158 -4.65 3.14 -1.33
N VAL A 159 -5.62 3.48 -2.20
CA VAL A 159 -7.05 3.25 -1.96
C VAL A 159 -7.64 2.31 -2.99
N VAL A 160 -8.55 1.44 -2.55
CA VAL A 160 -9.42 0.64 -3.40
C VAL A 160 -10.88 0.80 -2.99
N PRO A 161 -11.84 0.61 -3.93
CA PRO A 161 -13.25 0.53 -3.58
C PRO A 161 -13.50 -0.71 -2.71
N GLN A 162 -13.84 -0.50 -1.44
CA GLN A 162 -14.27 -1.57 -0.55
C GLN A 162 -15.76 -1.47 -0.27
N ILE A 163 -16.49 -2.58 -0.30
CA ILE A 163 -17.89 -2.61 0.10
C ILE A 163 -18.01 -2.11 1.55
N ARG A 164 -18.96 -1.21 1.80
CA ARG A 164 -19.11 -0.51 3.08
C ARG A 164 -19.19 -1.47 4.27
N GLU A 165 -19.99 -2.53 4.16
CA GLU A 165 -20.18 -3.55 5.20
C GLU A 165 -18.89 -4.32 5.49
N PHE A 166 -18.04 -4.55 4.48
CA PHE A 166 -16.75 -5.19 4.65
C PHE A 166 -15.73 -4.24 5.29
N ASN A 167 -15.57 -3.03 4.73
CA ASN A 167 -14.61 -2.01 5.19
C ASN A 167 -14.86 -1.62 6.65
N MET A 168 -16.09 -1.24 6.99
CA MET A 168 -16.44 -0.75 8.33
C MET A 168 -16.63 -1.89 9.36
N GLY A 169 -16.76 -3.13 8.88
CA GLY A 169 -17.05 -4.29 9.71
C GLY A 169 -15.84 -5.21 9.84
N PRO A 170 -15.85 -6.41 9.22
CA PRO A 170 -14.79 -7.41 9.40
C PRO A 170 -13.38 -6.91 9.09
N TRP A 171 -13.20 -6.05 8.07
CA TRP A 171 -11.88 -5.55 7.69
C TRP A 171 -11.32 -4.59 8.74
N ALA A 172 -12.06 -3.55 9.13
CA ALA A 172 -11.65 -2.64 10.20
C ALA A 172 -11.36 -3.36 11.53
N GLN A 173 -12.15 -4.37 11.90
CA GLN A 173 -11.89 -5.19 13.08
C GLN A 173 -10.58 -6.00 12.96
N HIS A 174 -10.26 -6.47 11.75
CA HIS A 174 -9.00 -7.17 11.50
C HIS A 174 -7.80 -6.24 11.55
N GLU A 175 -7.88 -5.04 10.95
CA GLU A 175 -6.84 -4.00 11.05
C GLU A 175 -6.52 -3.69 12.51
N ASP A 176 -7.54 -3.45 13.35
CA ASP A 176 -7.33 -3.18 14.76
C ASP A 176 -6.73 -4.38 15.52
N ARG A 177 -7.12 -5.61 15.17
CA ARG A 177 -6.52 -6.83 15.75
C ARG A 177 -5.03 -6.94 15.42
N ILE A 178 -4.64 -6.66 14.17
CA ILE A 178 -3.23 -6.65 13.76
C ILE A 178 -2.47 -5.55 14.49
N ARG A 179 -3.04 -4.35 14.61
CA ARG A 179 -2.45 -3.25 15.38
C ARG A 179 -2.18 -3.65 16.83
N GLN A 180 -3.17 -4.22 17.52
CA GLN A 180 -3.01 -4.68 18.91
C GLN A 180 -1.96 -5.79 19.02
N ARG A 181 -1.98 -6.78 18.12
CA ARG A 181 -1.01 -7.88 18.10
C ARG A 181 0.42 -7.37 17.93
N LEU A 182 0.65 -6.50 16.95
CA LEU A 182 1.98 -5.97 16.66
C LEU A 182 2.44 -4.99 17.76
N ASN A 183 1.55 -4.16 18.32
CA ASN A 183 1.89 -3.31 19.47
C ASN A 183 2.38 -4.11 20.67
N ASN A 184 1.66 -5.18 21.00
CA ASN A 184 1.87 -5.92 22.24
C ASN A 184 3.03 -6.91 22.14
N TYR A 185 3.23 -7.53 20.97
CA TYR A 185 4.12 -8.68 20.84
C TYR A 185 5.24 -8.51 19.82
N CYS A 186 5.20 -7.54 18.90
CA CYS A 186 6.36 -7.24 18.06
C CYS A 186 7.33 -6.31 18.78
N ARG A 187 8.56 -6.76 18.98
CA ARG A 187 9.63 -6.01 19.66
C ARG A 187 10.49 -5.22 18.67
N GLY A 188 10.71 -5.76 17.48
CA GLY A 188 11.43 -5.11 16.39
C GLY A 188 10.53 -4.29 15.44
N THR A 189 10.99 -4.15 14.20
CA THR A 189 10.21 -3.52 13.13
C THR A 189 9.27 -4.54 12.50
N ALA A 190 7.97 -4.25 12.50
CA ALA A 190 7.00 -5.00 11.73
C ALA A 190 6.82 -4.39 10.34
N TYR A 191 6.94 -5.23 9.31
CA TYR A 191 6.67 -4.90 7.92
C TYR A 191 5.31 -5.47 7.54
N VAL A 192 4.47 -4.68 6.89
CA VAL A 192 3.13 -5.09 6.48
C VAL A 192 2.98 -4.89 4.98
N VAL A 193 2.40 -5.87 4.30
CA VAL A 193 2.00 -5.80 2.90
C VAL A 193 0.52 -6.07 2.83
N THR A 194 -0.24 -5.09 2.36
CA THR A 194 -1.68 -5.21 2.12
C THR A 194 -1.92 -5.04 0.63
N GLY A 195 -2.69 -5.94 0.04
CA GLY A 195 -2.94 -5.95 -1.39
C GLY A 195 -4.34 -6.42 -1.74
N THR A 196 -4.59 -6.50 -3.04
CA THR A 196 -5.88 -6.90 -3.58
C THR A 196 -5.75 -8.01 -4.61
N THR A 197 -6.83 -8.77 -4.80
CA THR A 197 -6.99 -9.62 -5.98
C THR A 197 -7.79 -8.86 -7.03
N THR A 198 -7.47 -9.06 -8.30
CA THR A 198 -8.19 -8.39 -9.38
C THR A 198 -9.49 -9.12 -9.70
N ALA A 199 -10.65 -8.50 -9.48
CA ALA A 199 -11.93 -8.93 -10.06
C ALA A 199 -12.20 -8.18 -11.38
N GLY A 200 -13.02 -8.76 -12.25
CA GLY A 200 -13.38 -8.17 -13.55
C GLY A 200 -14.27 -6.92 -13.48
N ASN A 201 -14.73 -6.51 -12.29
CA ASN A 201 -15.64 -5.37 -12.15
C ASN A 201 -14.86 -4.06 -11.97
N MET A 202 -15.41 -2.98 -12.51
CA MET A 202 -14.86 -1.63 -12.41
C MET A 202 -15.97 -0.64 -12.06
N ILE A 203 -15.64 0.37 -11.27
CA ILE A 203 -16.47 1.57 -11.15
C ILE A 203 -16.54 2.21 -12.54
N ARG A 204 -17.74 2.55 -12.98
CA ARG A 204 -18.00 3.20 -14.25
C ARG A 204 -18.46 4.63 -14.02
N ARG A 205 -17.87 5.57 -14.76
CA ARG A 205 -18.27 6.99 -14.78
C ARG A 205 -18.49 7.42 -16.22
N ASN A 206 -19.65 7.99 -16.52
CA ASN A 206 -20.04 8.34 -17.90
C ASN A 206 -19.85 7.17 -18.88
N ASN A 207 -20.27 5.97 -18.46
CA ASN A 207 -20.14 4.71 -19.21
C ASN A 207 -18.70 4.23 -19.49
N ASN A 208 -17.69 4.86 -18.91
CA ASN A 208 -16.28 4.47 -19.03
C ASN A 208 -15.79 3.77 -17.77
N ASP A 209 -14.97 2.74 -17.93
CA ASP A 209 -14.32 2.06 -16.82
C ASP A 209 -13.23 2.93 -16.21
N ARG A 210 -13.32 3.14 -14.89
CA ARG A 210 -12.47 4.05 -14.13
C ARG A 210 -11.57 3.30 -13.18
N VAL A 211 -12.13 2.76 -12.10
CA VAL A 211 -11.37 2.19 -10.99
C VAL A 211 -11.75 0.72 -10.83
N GLY A 212 -10.76 -0.16 -10.78
CA GLY A 212 -10.96 -1.58 -10.54
C GLY A 212 -11.52 -1.84 -9.16
N ILE A 213 -12.46 -2.79 -9.06
CA ILE A 213 -13.03 -3.22 -7.80
C ILE A 213 -12.38 -4.56 -7.44
N PRO A 214 -11.70 -4.67 -6.29
CA PRO A 214 -11.04 -5.91 -5.90
C PRO A 214 -12.07 -6.96 -5.47
N GLU A 215 -11.80 -8.23 -5.77
CA GLU A 215 -12.65 -9.35 -5.32
C GLU A 215 -12.34 -9.66 -3.86
N TYR A 216 -11.05 -9.71 -3.52
CA TYR A 216 -10.54 -9.92 -2.17
C TYR A 216 -9.55 -8.83 -1.82
N VAL A 217 -9.52 -8.52 -0.53
CA VAL A 217 -8.45 -7.74 0.09
C VAL A 217 -7.67 -8.69 0.99
N TRP A 218 -6.36 -8.59 0.97
CA TRP A 218 -5.47 -9.44 1.74
C TRP A 218 -4.39 -8.62 2.43
N THR A 219 -3.89 -9.12 3.55
CA THR A 219 -2.77 -8.52 4.27
C THR A 219 -1.85 -9.60 4.81
N ALA A 220 -0.58 -9.30 4.96
CA ALA A 220 0.38 -10.12 5.66
C ALA A 220 1.37 -9.22 6.39
N TYR A 221 1.88 -9.69 7.52
CA TYR A 221 2.92 -9.00 8.27
C TYR A 221 4.14 -9.89 8.51
N CYS A 222 5.27 -9.25 8.76
CA CYS A 222 6.54 -9.86 9.11
C CYS A 222 7.16 -9.11 10.30
N CYS A 223 7.38 -9.79 11.41
CA CYS A 223 8.09 -9.30 12.58
C CYS A 223 8.96 -10.42 13.15
N THR A 224 10.26 -10.36 12.88
CA THR A 224 11.22 -11.40 13.28
C THR A 224 11.66 -11.33 14.74
N ASP A 225 11.59 -10.15 15.35
CA ASP A 225 11.87 -9.95 16.77
C ASP A 225 10.54 -9.72 17.52
N PHE A 226 10.07 -10.76 18.21
CA PHE A 226 8.79 -10.78 18.90
C PHE A 226 8.87 -11.43 20.28
N ASP A 227 7.87 -11.20 21.10
CA ASP A 227 7.81 -11.73 22.45
C ASP A 227 7.58 -13.26 22.45
N ARG A 228 8.61 -14.01 22.83
CA ARG A 228 8.54 -15.47 22.96
C ARG A 228 7.66 -15.96 24.12
N ASN A 229 7.28 -15.07 25.04
CA ASN A 229 6.36 -15.33 26.14
C ASN A 229 4.91 -14.93 25.82
N ALA A 230 4.63 -14.45 24.60
CA ALA A 230 3.26 -14.15 24.18
C ALA A 230 2.33 -15.37 24.39
N PRO A 231 1.03 -15.15 24.70
CA PRO A 231 0.05 -16.23 24.79
C PRO A 231 0.09 -17.11 23.54
N TYR A 232 -0.11 -18.42 23.69
CA TYR A 232 0.05 -19.38 22.59
C TYR A 232 -0.69 -18.92 21.32
N LEU A 233 -1.94 -18.46 21.47
CA LEU A 233 -2.77 -17.99 20.36
C LEU A 233 -2.16 -16.81 19.59
N GLU A 234 -1.38 -15.95 20.23
CA GLU A 234 -0.68 -14.87 19.53
C GLU A 234 0.68 -15.33 19.00
N ARG A 235 1.40 -16.11 19.81
CA ARG A 235 2.76 -16.58 19.49
C ARG A 235 2.84 -17.43 18.23
N TYR A 236 1.87 -18.31 17.96
CA TYR A 236 1.91 -19.16 16.76
C TYR A 236 1.75 -18.38 15.44
N ARG A 237 1.36 -17.11 15.52
CA ARG A 237 1.18 -16.22 14.36
C ARG A 237 2.43 -15.38 14.07
N PHE A 238 3.47 -15.49 14.88
CA PHE A 238 4.78 -14.87 14.63
C PHE A 238 5.78 -15.90 14.08
N PRO A 239 6.76 -15.49 13.26
CA PRO A 239 7.09 -14.11 12.88
C PRO A 239 6.18 -13.53 11.78
N THR A 240 5.38 -14.37 11.11
CA THR A 240 4.53 -13.96 10.00
C THR A 240 3.19 -14.69 9.98
N PHE A 241 2.15 -13.94 9.64
CA PHE A 241 0.83 -14.48 9.33
C PHE A 241 0.17 -13.60 8.27
N GLY A 242 -0.85 -14.14 7.62
CA GLY A 242 -1.63 -13.43 6.63
C GLY A 242 -3.12 -13.53 6.90
N ALA A 243 -3.89 -12.75 6.17
CA ALA A 243 -5.33 -12.86 6.13
C ALA A 243 -5.86 -12.42 4.76
N TYR A 244 -7.06 -12.89 4.42
CA TYR A 244 -7.81 -12.40 3.27
C TYR A 244 -9.30 -12.32 3.62
N GLY A 245 -10.01 -11.40 2.98
CA GLY A 245 -11.46 -11.23 3.11
C GLY A 245 -12.09 -10.94 1.76
N LEU A 246 -13.28 -11.51 1.53
CA LEU A 246 -14.07 -11.23 0.34
C LEU A 246 -14.67 -9.82 0.43
N ASN A 247 -14.44 -9.01 -0.59
CA ASN A 247 -14.94 -7.63 -0.67
C ASN A 247 -16.42 -7.59 -1.09
N ASP A 248 -17.29 -8.07 -0.20
CA ASP A 248 -18.71 -8.24 -0.47
C ASP A 248 -19.55 -7.85 0.76
N ARG A 249 -20.87 -7.74 0.58
CA ARG A 249 -21.84 -7.43 1.64
C ARG A 249 -22.07 -8.63 2.56
N VAL A 250 -22.01 -9.83 2.01
CA VAL A 250 -22.30 -11.10 2.71
C VAL A 250 -21.11 -12.06 2.57
N ASN A 251 -20.99 -12.99 3.53
CA ASN A 251 -19.88 -13.97 3.54
C ASN A 251 -18.48 -13.32 3.48
N ASN A 252 -18.36 -12.12 4.03
CA ASN A 252 -17.19 -11.25 3.98
C ASN A 252 -16.29 -11.38 5.22
N ALA A 253 -16.34 -12.53 5.89
CA ALA A 253 -15.50 -12.79 7.05
C ALA A 253 -14.02 -12.80 6.66
N VAL A 254 -13.18 -12.21 7.51
CA VAL A 254 -11.73 -12.24 7.34
C VAL A 254 -11.17 -13.57 7.85
N VAL A 255 -10.41 -14.26 7.00
CA VAL A 255 -9.79 -15.56 7.30
C VAL A 255 -8.30 -15.34 7.53
N GLU A 256 -7.83 -15.55 8.76
CA GLU A 256 -6.40 -15.52 9.09
C GLU A 256 -5.75 -16.89 8.79
N VAL A 257 -4.63 -16.90 8.08
CA VAL A 257 -3.93 -18.10 7.62
C VAL A 257 -2.39 -17.96 7.69
N PRO A 258 -1.63 -19.08 7.76
CA PRO A 258 -0.18 -19.03 7.59
C PRO A 258 0.22 -18.42 6.24
N LEU A 259 1.39 -17.78 6.18
CA LEU A 259 1.87 -17.08 4.99
C LEU A 259 1.80 -17.94 3.72
N LYS A 260 2.26 -19.19 3.78
CA LYS A 260 2.23 -20.11 2.63
C LYS A 260 0.83 -20.46 2.15
N THR A 261 -0.13 -20.51 3.07
CA THR A 261 -1.55 -20.73 2.71
C THR A 261 -2.10 -19.50 2.00
N LEU A 262 -1.75 -18.29 2.46
CA LEU A 262 -2.12 -17.04 1.77
C LEU A 262 -1.50 -16.98 0.37
N GLU A 263 -0.20 -17.24 0.24
CA GLU A 263 0.49 -17.23 -1.07
C GLU A 263 -0.13 -18.25 -2.04
N LYS A 264 -0.50 -19.44 -1.57
CA LYS A 264 -1.19 -20.45 -2.36
C LYS A 264 -2.59 -19.97 -2.79
N PHE A 265 -3.33 -19.33 -1.90
CA PHE A 265 -4.63 -18.74 -2.22
C PHE A 265 -4.51 -17.66 -3.30
N LEU A 266 -3.55 -16.75 -3.15
CA LEU A 266 -3.34 -15.63 -4.09
C LEU A 266 -2.87 -16.10 -5.48
N LYS A 267 -2.02 -17.14 -5.56
CA LYS A 267 -1.64 -17.78 -6.84
C LYS A 267 -2.84 -18.28 -7.65
N GLY A 268 -3.96 -18.62 -6.98
CA GLY A 268 -5.19 -19.02 -7.65
C GLY A 268 -6.11 -17.86 -8.06
N ARG A 269 -5.80 -16.62 -7.69
CA ARG A 269 -6.68 -15.44 -7.84
C ARG A 269 -6.00 -14.22 -8.46
N MET A 270 -4.69 -14.28 -8.68
CA MET A 270 -3.89 -13.18 -9.20
C MET A 270 -3.02 -13.67 -10.36
N ASP A 271 -2.65 -12.76 -11.26
CA ASP A 271 -1.74 -13.03 -12.37
C ASP A 271 -0.27 -13.02 -11.89
N VAL A 272 0.09 -14.10 -11.19
CA VAL A 272 1.40 -14.27 -10.57
C VAL A 272 1.99 -15.64 -10.91
N ASP A 273 3.31 -15.74 -10.91
CA ASP A 273 4.02 -16.96 -11.23
C ASP A 273 4.12 -17.94 -10.04
N LYS A 274 4.68 -19.12 -10.30
CA LYS A 274 4.91 -20.15 -9.28
C LYS A 274 5.83 -19.71 -8.14
N ASN A 275 6.67 -18.69 -8.36
CA ASN A 275 7.63 -18.14 -7.41
C ASN A 275 7.04 -16.96 -6.62
N PHE A 276 5.74 -16.66 -6.76
CA PHE A 276 5.09 -15.62 -5.98
C PHE A 276 5.36 -15.79 -4.49
N GLN A 277 5.87 -14.71 -3.91
CA GLN A 277 6.30 -14.62 -2.52
C GLN A 277 6.10 -13.19 -2.02
N ILE A 278 5.49 -13.06 -0.83
CA ILE A 278 5.17 -11.74 -0.26
C ILE A 278 6.39 -11.15 0.47
N PHE A 279 7.09 -11.95 1.25
CA PHE A 279 8.27 -11.52 2.02
C PHE A 279 9.52 -12.26 1.57
N TYR A 280 10.66 -11.56 1.54
CA TYR A 280 11.96 -12.22 1.35
C TYR A 280 12.14 -13.36 2.35
N ASN A 281 12.57 -14.52 1.82
CA ASN A 281 12.79 -15.74 2.59
C ASN A 281 11.63 -16.10 3.55
N ASP A 282 10.39 -15.79 3.19
CA ASP A 282 9.20 -16.09 3.99
C ASP A 282 9.19 -15.46 5.39
N CYS A 283 9.88 -14.33 5.57
CA CYS A 283 10.09 -13.72 6.90
C CYS A 283 10.85 -14.63 7.87
N ILE A 284 11.64 -15.57 7.35
CA ILE A 284 12.55 -16.38 8.15
C ILE A 284 13.86 -15.58 8.25
N PRO A 285 14.34 -15.25 9.47
CA PRO A 285 15.63 -14.62 9.63
C PRO A 285 16.72 -15.51 9.03
N ASP A 286 17.66 -14.91 8.30
CA ASP A 286 18.86 -15.65 7.89
C ASP A 286 19.57 -16.14 9.17
N GLU A 287 19.85 -17.44 9.26
CA GLU A 287 20.62 -18.00 10.37
C GLU A 287 21.98 -17.28 10.41
N MET A 288 22.26 -16.62 11.54
CA MET A 288 23.55 -15.98 11.80
C MET A 288 24.46 -16.93 12.57
#